data_AF-A0A8R1EGG3-F1
#
_entry.id   AF-A0A8R1EGG3-F1
#
_cell.length_a   1.000
_cell.length_b   1.000
_cell.length_c   1.000
_cell.angle_alpha   90.00
_cell.angle_beta   90.00
_cell.angle_gamma   90.00
#
_symmetry.space_group_name_H-M   'P 1'
#
loop_
_entity.id
_entity.type
_entity.pdbx_description
1 polymer ?
#
loop_
_entity_poly.entity_id
_entity_poly.type
_entity_poly.pdbx_seq_one_letter_code
_entity_poly.pdbx_strand_id
1 'polypeptide(L)'
;MHAVCAGIWRAEEWQLTHDVDQTFSFLKCSGCSGSVSCMKKAMGTIGSLKRREIEEKKAIEQRRREKEEYVTNGPTRSSLEKVWKKYGADVCAFKQTFCGNHVYKLLHTRQRPTEIGFATFLLALGDVMKLCVSSALTECEMDELEDGIARIWESLQNCAPHGTITPKLHMLMEHVMPFVKEHKTWAKTCEQSIEAFHAVFNRLKIRQRSTVEKKKQLTLIFRSLLYLNQVAD
;
A
#
# COMPACT_ATOMS: atom_id res chain seq x y z
N MET A 1 -4.36 -8.96 31.32
CA MET A 1 -4.70 -8.08 30.19
C MET A 1 -3.39 -7.77 29.46
N HIS A 2 -3.30 -7.93 28.14
CA HIS A 2 -2.18 -7.37 27.37
C HIS A 2 -2.57 -5.94 26.99
N ALA A 3 -1.83 -4.93 27.47
CA ALA A 3 -2.11 -3.51 27.20
C ALA A 3 -2.32 -3.25 25.68
N VAL A 4 -1.45 -3.87 24.88
CA VAL A 4 -1.47 -3.81 23.42
C VAL A 4 -2.79 -4.34 22.82
N CYS A 5 -3.34 -5.43 23.36
CA CYS A 5 -4.58 -6.02 22.86
C CYS A 5 -5.83 -5.18 23.18
N ALA A 6 -5.73 -4.26 24.14
CA ALA A 6 -6.78 -3.28 24.48
C ALA A 6 -6.55 -1.91 23.81
N GLY A 7 -5.53 -1.79 22.95
CA GLY A 7 -5.18 -0.51 22.32
C GLY A 7 -4.59 0.50 23.30
N ILE A 8 -4.01 0.04 24.40
CA ILE A 8 -3.37 0.84 25.45
C ILE A 8 -1.87 0.82 25.19
N TRP A 9 -1.30 1.99 24.91
CA TRP A 9 0.08 2.11 24.41
C TRP A 9 0.98 2.93 25.36
N ARG A 10 0.42 3.58 26.38
CA ARG A 10 1.16 4.38 27.38
C ARG A 10 0.97 3.85 28.79
N ALA A 11 2.00 4.00 29.63
CA ALA A 11 1.99 3.55 31.02
C ALA A 11 0.94 4.27 31.90
N GLU A 12 0.65 5.53 31.60
CA GLU A 12 -0.40 6.31 32.29
C GLU A 12 -1.81 5.77 31.98
N GLU A 13 -2.03 5.31 30.75
CA GLU A 13 -3.30 4.71 30.29
C GLU A 13 -3.53 3.33 30.91
N TRP A 14 -2.46 2.63 31.27
CA TRP A 14 -2.49 1.36 31.98
C TRP A 14 -2.98 1.52 33.42
N GLN A 15 -2.56 2.58 34.12
CA GLN A 15 -2.98 2.85 35.50
C GLN A 15 -4.49 3.11 35.62
N LEU A 16 -5.14 3.65 34.57
CA LEU A 16 -6.58 3.84 34.50
C LEU A 16 -7.39 2.53 34.45
N THR A 17 -6.74 1.39 34.14
CA THR A 17 -7.40 0.07 34.08
C THR A 17 -7.45 -0.65 35.42
N HIS A 18 -6.77 -0.13 36.45
CA HIS A 18 -6.74 -0.73 37.79
C HIS A 18 -7.97 -0.40 38.64
N ASP A 19 -8.87 0.48 38.18
CA ASP A 19 -10.01 1.00 38.96
C ASP A 19 -11.36 0.72 38.29
N VAL A 20 -11.55 -0.52 37.80
CA VAL A 20 -12.83 -0.91 37.19
C VAL A 20 -13.23 -2.32 37.61
N ASP A 21 -14.28 -2.40 38.42
CA ASP A 21 -15.12 -3.58 38.71
C ASP A 21 -15.84 -4.11 37.45
N GLN A 22 -15.12 -4.28 36.34
CA GLN A 22 -15.70 -4.67 35.06
C GLN A 22 -14.99 -5.86 34.44
N THR A 23 -15.83 -6.83 34.09
CA THR A 23 -15.42 -8.03 33.38
C THR A 23 -15.60 -7.84 31.90
N PHE A 24 -14.57 -8.26 31.17
CA PHE A 24 -14.54 -8.30 29.72
C PHE A 24 -14.42 -9.77 29.31
N SER A 25 -15.36 -10.25 28.51
CA SER A 25 -15.28 -11.59 27.92
C SER A 25 -14.50 -11.54 26.60
N PHE A 26 -13.27 -12.07 26.62
CA PHE A 26 -12.50 -12.38 25.42
C PHE A 26 -12.81 -13.80 24.94
N LEU A 27 -12.78 -13.98 23.61
CA LEU A 27 -13.01 -15.27 22.93
C LEU A 27 -11.80 -16.20 23.13
N LYS A 28 -11.70 -16.78 24.34
CA LYS A 28 -10.67 -17.67 24.94
C LYS A 28 -10.01 -17.04 26.17
N CYS A 29 -10.78 -16.83 27.24
CA CYS A 29 -10.24 -16.91 28.59
C CYS A 29 -11.36 -17.28 29.55
N SER A 30 -11.08 -18.23 30.45
CA SER A 30 -11.99 -18.75 31.47
C SER A 30 -12.55 -17.60 32.34
N GLY A 31 -13.85 -17.66 32.58
CA GLY A 31 -14.69 -16.50 32.89
C GLY A 31 -14.45 -15.80 34.22
N CYS A 32 -14.90 -14.54 34.23
CA CYS A 32 -15.44 -13.82 35.39
C CYS A 32 -16.50 -12.83 34.86
N SER A 33 -17.54 -12.55 35.65
CA SER A 33 -18.69 -11.65 35.37
C SER A 33 -18.78 -10.45 36.33
N GLY A 34 -19.33 -9.30 35.90
CA GLY A 34 -19.27 -7.99 36.58
C GLY A 34 -20.11 -6.90 35.86
N SER A 35 -20.50 -5.85 36.59
CA SER A 35 -21.77 -5.10 36.42
C SER A 35 -21.79 -3.92 35.42
N VAL A 36 -22.98 -3.68 34.85
CA VAL A 36 -23.34 -2.75 33.77
C VAL A 36 -23.56 -1.31 34.29
N SER A 37 -22.49 -0.59 34.64
CA SER A 37 -22.60 0.83 35.06
C SER A 37 -21.78 1.84 34.21
N CYS A 38 -20.72 1.43 33.48
CA CYS A 38 -19.85 2.38 32.77
C CYS A 38 -20.30 2.79 31.34
N MET A 39 -21.35 2.17 30.80
CA MET A 39 -21.69 2.25 29.37
C MET A 39 -21.98 3.70 28.89
N LYS A 40 -22.58 4.54 29.74
CA LYS A 40 -22.92 5.94 29.40
C LYS A 40 -21.68 6.84 29.30
N LYS A 41 -20.69 6.66 30.20
CA LYS A 41 -19.40 7.36 30.14
C LYS A 41 -18.58 6.87 28.94
N ALA A 42 -18.53 5.56 28.72
CA ALA A 42 -17.83 4.97 27.57
C ALA A 42 -18.39 5.47 26.22
N MET A 43 -19.71 5.53 26.06
CA MET A 43 -20.34 6.09 24.84
C MET A 43 -20.05 7.58 24.65
N GLY A 44 -19.99 8.36 25.73
CA GLY A 44 -19.60 9.77 25.69
C GLY A 44 -18.18 9.98 25.18
N THR A 45 -17.23 9.21 25.71
CA THR A 45 -15.82 9.21 25.29
C THR A 45 -15.65 8.70 23.86
N ILE A 46 -16.35 7.64 23.45
CA ILE A 46 -16.35 7.17 22.06
C ILE A 46 -16.92 8.26 21.13
N GLY A 47 -17.96 8.97 21.55
CA GLY A 47 -18.54 10.07 20.79
C GLY A 47 -17.58 11.25 20.61
N SER A 48 -16.83 11.62 21.65
CA SER A 48 -15.82 12.69 21.55
C SER A 48 -14.63 12.28 20.69
N LEU A 49 -14.17 11.04 20.81
CA LEU A 49 -13.09 10.48 19.98
C LEU A 49 -13.49 10.41 18.50
N LYS A 50 -14.71 9.95 18.18
CA LYS A 50 -15.23 9.95 16.81
C LYS A 50 -15.31 11.36 16.22
N ARG A 51 -15.74 12.36 17.01
CA ARG A 51 -15.76 13.75 16.55
C ARG A 51 -14.35 14.27 16.27
N ARG A 52 -13.39 14.00 17.16
CA ARG A 52 -11.98 14.38 16.96
C ARG A 52 -11.37 13.70 15.74
N GLU A 53 -11.63 12.42 15.54
CA GLU A 53 -11.20 11.68 14.34
C GLU A 53 -11.78 12.27 13.05
N ILE A 54 -13.06 12.67 13.05
CA ILE A 54 -13.69 13.32 11.90
C ILE A 54 -13.05 14.69 11.63
N GLU A 55 -12.78 15.49 12.66
CA GLU A 55 -12.13 16.80 12.54
C GLU A 55 -10.69 16.66 12.01
N GLU A 56 -9.93 15.71 12.56
CA GLU A 56 -8.56 15.39 12.11
C GLU A 56 -8.56 14.89 10.67
N LYS A 57 -9.50 14.01 10.28
CA LYS A 57 -9.66 13.56 8.89
C LYS A 57 -9.97 14.72 7.94
N LYS A 58 -10.84 15.65 8.33
CA LYS A 58 -11.13 16.85 7.54
C LYS A 58 -9.90 17.75 7.40
N ALA A 59 -9.16 17.97 8.48
CA ALA A 59 -7.93 18.78 8.46
C ALA A 59 -6.81 18.13 7.63
N ILE A 60 -6.71 16.79 7.63
CA ILE A 60 -5.80 16.05 6.76
C ILE A 60 -6.24 16.17 5.30
N GLU A 61 -7.52 16.01 5.00
CA GLU A 61 -8.06 16.12 3.65
C GLU A 61 -7.91 17.53 3.07
N GLN A 62 -8.13 18.56 3.89
CA GLN A 62 -7.92 19.94 3.48
C GLN A 62 -6.45 20.23 3.18
N ARG A 63 -5.54 19.83 4.07
CA ARG A 63 -4.08 19.93 3.81
C ARG A 63 -3.67 19.14 2.56
N ARG A 64 -4.29 17.99 2.31
CA ARG A 64 -4.05 17.19 1.09
C ARG A 64 -4.47 17.95 -0.16
N ARG A 65 -5.66 18.58 -0.17
CA ARG A 65 -6.15 19.40 -1.29
C ARG A 65 -5.26 20.61 -1.57
N GLU A 66 -4.85 21.33 -0.53
CA GLU A 66 -3.93 22.46 -0.63
C GLU A 66 -2.57 22.03 -1.21
N LYS A 67 -2.06 20.86 -0.82
CA LYS A 67 -0.83 20.27 -1.39
C LYS A 67 -1.03 19.79 -2.83
N GLU A 68 -2.17 19.18 -3.15
CA GLU A 68 -2.52 18.75 -4.50
C GLU A 68 -2.61 19.95 -5.46
N GLU A 69 -3.18 21.07 -5.01
CA GLU A 69 -3.24 22.32 -5.77
C GLU A 69 -1.83 22.89 -6.04
N TYR A 70 -0.94 22.92 -5.05
CA TYR A 70 0.45 23.36 -5.25
C TYR A 70 1.26 22.42 -6.17
N VAL A 71 0.99 21.12 -6.14
CA VAL A 71 1.67 20.11 -6.99
C VAL A 71 1.14 20.12 -8.43
N THR A 72 0.06 20.85 -8.75
CA THR A 72 -0.54 20.85 -10.10
C THR A 72 0.17 21.69 -11.15
N ASN A 73 1.05 22.60 -10.78
CA ASN A 73 1.66 23.54 -11.73
C ASN A 73 3.20 23.56 -11.63
N GLY A 74 3.90 23.26 -12.73
CA GLY A 74 5.35 23.37 -12.78
C GLY A 74 5.98 22.73 -14.03
N PRO A 75 7.16 23.21 -14.48
CA PRO A 75 7.82 22.74 -15.70
C PRO A 75 8.18 21.25 -15.65
N THR A 76 8.62 20.76 -14.49
CA THR A 76 8.95 19.34 -14.25
C THR A 76 7.72 18.45 -14.40
N ARG A 77 6.58 18.87 -13.82
CA ARG A 77 5.31 18.15 -13.93
C ARG A 77 4.81 18.12 -15.37
N SER A 78 4.82 19.25 -16.07
CA SER A 78 4.42 19.30 -17.47
C SER A 78 5.32 18.42 -18.36
N SER A 79 6.63 18.34 -18.06
CA SER A 79 7.55 17.44 -18.75
C SER A 79 7.22 15.97 -18.47
N LEU A 80 6.98 15.61 -17.21
CA LEU A 80 6.59 14.26 -16.81
C LEU A 80 5.25 13.83 -17.43
N GLU A 81 4.25 14.71 -17.40
CA GLU A 81 2.94 14.46 -18.01
C GLU A 81 3.04 14.24 -19.52
N LYS A 82 3.92 14.95 -20.24
CA LYS A 82 4.18 14.70 -21.67
C LYS A 82 4.75 13.30 -21.90
N VAL A 83 5.71 12.87 -21.08
CA VAL A 83 6.28 11.51 -21.15
C VAL A 83 5.19 10.45 -20.90
N TRP A 84 4.31 10.68 -19.92
CA TRP A 84 3.26 9.72 -19.57
C TRP A 84 2.15 9.65 -20.62
N LYS A 85 1.75 10.79 -21.17
CA LYS A 85 0.80 10.86 -22.30
C LYS A 85 1.29 10.06 -23.50
N LYS A 86 2.60 10.07 -23.78
CA LYS A 86 3.21 9.24 -24.84
C LYS A 86 2.99 7.74 -24.60
N TYR A 87 2.92 7.30 -23.33
CA TYR A 87 2.65 5.92 -22.98
C TYR A 87 1.16 5.58 -22.80
N GLY A 88 0.26 6.54 -23.05
CA GLY A 88 -1.18 6.37 -22.89
C GLY A 88 -1.70 6.59 -21.47
N ALA A 89 -0.87 7.13 -20.56
CA ALA A 89 -1.28 7.50 -19.21
C ALA A 89 -1.61 8.99 -19.12
N ASP A 90 -2.76 9.31 -18.54
CA ASP A 90 -3.18 10.67 -18.20
C ASP A 90 -3.14 10.82 -16.67
N VAL A 91 -2.29 11.74 -16.17
CA VAL A 91 -2.16 12.06 -14.72
C VAL A 91 -3.28 13.01 -14.31
N CYS A 92 -4.51 12.66 -14.67
CA CYS A 92 -5.69 13.40 -14.30
C CYS A 92 -6.32 12.72 -13.07
N ALA A 93 -6.59 13.48 -12.01
CA ALA A 93 -7.26 12.97 -10.81
C ALA A 93 -8.61 12.26 -11.12
N PHE A 94 -9.24 12.62 -12.24
CA PHE A 94 -10.53 12.11 -12.68
C PHE A 94 -10.44 10.94 -13.66
N LYS A 95 -9.25 10.61 -14.20
CA LYS A 95 -9.04 9.47 -15.10
C LYS A 95 -8.03 8.51 -14.50
N GLN A 96 -8.52 7.37 -13.98
CA GLN A 96 -7.69 6.27 -13.49
C GLN A 96 -7.09 5.45 -14.65
N THR A 97 -6.37 6.10 -15.56
CA THR A 97 -5.64 5.41 -16.66
C THR A 97 -4.25 4.96 -16.23
N PHE A 98 -3.76 5.45 -15.09
CA PHE A 98 -2.44 5.10 -14.57
C PHE A 98 -2.43 3.68 -13.96
N CYS A 99 -1.52 2.82 -14.42
CA CYS A 99 -1.42 1.42 -14.00
C CYS A 99 0.04 0.93 -14.05
N GLY A 100 0.29 -0.28 -13.54
CA GLY A 100 1.64 -0.86 -13.47
C GLY A 100 2.40 -0.89 -14.80
N ASN A 101 1.71 -1.10 -15.92
CA ASN A 101 2.34 -1.09 -17.25
C ASN A 101 2.92 0.28 -17.63
N HIS A 102 2.28 1.36 -17.19
CA HIS A 102 2.77 2.72 -17.41
C HIS A 102 4.00 3.02 -16.55
N VAL A 103 3.99 2.57 -15.29
CA VAL A 103 5.15 2.63 -14.38
C VAL A 103 6.32 1.86 -14.98
N TYR A 104 6.09 0.63 -15.41
CA TYR A 104 7.11 -0.21 -16.05
C TYR A 104 7.71 0.49 -17.25
N LYS A 105 6.91 1.00 -18.18
CA LYS A 105 7.41 1.73 -19.36
C LYS A 105 8.22 2.97 -18.97
N LEU A 106 7.78 3.74 -17.99
CA LEU A 106 8.51 4.93 -17.52
C LEU A 106 9.89 4.55 -16.96
N LEU A 107 9.94 3.54 -16.10
CA LEU A 107 11.17 3.15 -15.41
C LEU A 107 12.12 2.35 -16.31
N HIS A 108 11.57 1.57 -17.24
CA HIS A 108 12.33 0.75 -18.17
C HIS A 108 12.87 1.55 -19.37
N THR A 109 12.14 2.57 -19.84
CA THR A 109 12.61 3.40 -20.95
C THR A 109 13.54 4.50 -20.45
N ARG A 110 14.56 4.85 -21.25
CA ARG A 110 15.48 5.97 -20.95
C ARG A 110 14.89 7.35 -21.32
N GLN A 111 13.63 7.42 -21.76
CA GLN A 111 12.96 8.68 -22.09
C GLN A 111 12.42 9.32 -20.81
N ARG A 112 13.05 10.40 -20.37
CA ARG A 112 12.87 10.96 -19.03
C ARG A 112 12.78 12.49 -19.04
N PRO A 113 12.29 13.10 -17.95
CA PRO A 113 12.36 14.54 -17.77
C PRO A 113 13.81 15.04 -17.87
N THR A 114 13.98 16.26 -18.36
CA THR A 114 15.29 16.89 -18.60
C THR A 114 16.04 17.25 -17.32
N GLU A 115 15.36 17.32 -16.17
CA GLU A 115 15.99 17.62 -14.89
C GLU A 115 16.87 16.46 -14.41
N ILE A 116 18.17 16.74 -14.31
CA ILE A 116 19.22 15.75 -14.06
C ILE A 116 19.00 14.97 -12.75
N GLY A 117 18.63 15.66 -11.66
CA GLY A 117 18.40 15.03 -10.36
C GLY A 117 17.24 14.04 -10.38
N PHE A 118 16.10 14.44 -10.94
CA PHE A 118 14.92 13.58 -11.04
C PHE A 118 15.12 12.43 -12.05
N ALA A 119 15.86 12.66 -13.13
CA ALA A 119 16.22 11.61 -14.08
C ALA A 119 17.06 10.51 -13.42
N THR A 120 18.01 10.89 -12.56
CA THR A 120 18.88 9.96 -11.80
C THR A 120 18.08 9.15 -10.80
N PHE A 121 17.17 9.79 -10.06
CA PHE A 121 16.22 9.10 -9.17
C PHE A 121 15.40 8.03 -9.92
N LEU A 122 14.84 8.39 -11.08
CA LEU A 122 14.09 7.43 -11.89
C LEU A 122 14.99 6.29 -12.43
N LEU A 123 16.29 6.51 -12.61
CA LEU A 123 17.23 5.48 -13.13
C LEU A 123 17.47 4.45 -12.04
N ALA A 124 17.80 4.93 -10.83
CA ALA A 124 17.98 4.06 -9.68
C ALA A 124 16.70 3.26 -9.37
N LEU A 125 15.51 3.88 -9.43
CA LEU A 125 14.24 3.16 -9.32
C LEU A 125 14.05 2.09 -10.39
N GLY A 126 14.44 2.38 -11.64
CA GLY A 126 14.34 1.42 -12.74
C GLY A 126 15.28 0.23 -12.59
N ASP A 127 16.45 0.43 -11.99
CA ASP A 127 17.39 -0.66 -11.71
C ASP A 127 16.88 -1.54 -10.55
N VAL A 128 16.41 -0.93 -9.47
CA VAL A 128 15.73 -1.65 -8.37
C VAL A 128 14.54 -2.45 -8.88
N MET A 129 13.72 -1.89 -9.77
CA MET A 129 12.57 -2.58 -10.35
C MET A 129 12.96 -3.86 -11.11
N LYS A 130 14.14 -3.91 -11.76
CA LYS A 130 14.58 -5.11 -12.49
C LYS A 130 14.88 -6.28 -11.55
N LEU A 131 15.23 -5.99 -10.30
CA LEU A 131 15.51 -6.99 -9.26
C LEU A 131 14.23 -7.47 -8.55
N CYS A 132 13.06 -6.91 -8.89
CA CYS A 132 11.76 -7.43 -8.47
C CYS A 132 11.37 -8.70 -9.27
N VAL A 133 12.17 -9.75 -9.17
CA VAL A 133 11.98 -11.02 -9.87
C VAL A 133 11.31 -12.07 -8.98
N SER A 134 10.64 -13.04 -9.62
CA SER A 134 9.98 -14.16 -8.94
C SER A 134 10.93 -15.27 -8.51
N SER A 135 12.20 -15.23 -8.93
CA SER A 135 13.25 -16.16 -8.47
C SER A 135 13.82 -15.73 -7.12
N ALA A 136 14.60 -16.61 -6.49
CA ALA A 136 15.41 -16.20 -5.35
C ALA A 136 16.53 -15.28 -5.82
N LEU A 137 16.80 -14.21 -5.07
CA LEU A 137 17.89 -13.27 -5.33
C LEU A 137 19.22 -13.88 -4.92
N THR A 138 20.19 -13.81 -5.83
CA THR A 138 21.59 -14.15 -5.57
C THR A 138 22.26 -13.09 -4.69
N GLU A 139 23.42 -13.41 -4.11
CA GLU A 139 24.19 -12.43 -3.32
C GLU A 139 24.57 -11.19 -4.13
N CYS A 140 25.01 -11.39 -5.37
CA CYS A 140 25.30 -10.29 -6.31
C CYS A 140 24.06 -9.41 -6.56
N GLU A 141 22.89 -10.02 -6.81
CA GLU A 141 21.65 -9.26 -7.01
C GLU A 141 21.17 -8.54 -5.73
N MET A 142 21.47 -9.08 -4.54
CA MET A 142 21.18 -8.40 -3.28
C MET A 142 22.10 -7.18 -3.08
N ASP A 143 23.37 -7.29 -3.43
CA ASP A 143 24.31 -6.15 -3.39
C ASP A 143 23.90 -5.06 -4.39
N GLU A 144 23.52 -5.46 -5.61
CA GLU A 144 22.99 -4.53 -6.62
C GLU A 144 21.70 -3.83 -6.16
N LEU A 145 20.85 -4.52 -5.40
CA LEU A 145 19.64 -3.96 -4.80
C LEU A 145 19.97 -2.92 -3.72
N GLU A 146 20.91 -3.24 -2.84
CA GLU A 146 21.38 -2.34 -1.76
C GLU A 146 21.99 -1.07 -2.36
N ASP A 147 22.86 -1.22 -3.36
CA ASP A 147 23.44 -0.10 -4.11
C ASP A 147 22.38 0.73 -4.84
N GLY A 148 21.37 0.06 -5.42
CA GLY A 148 20.23 0.71 -6.06
C GLY A 148 19.43 1.58 -5.09
N ILE A 149 19.15 1.07 -3.89
CA ILE A 149 18.46 1.81 -2.82
C ILE A 149 19.31 3.00 -2.35
N ALA A 150 20.62 2.83 -2.20
CA ALA A 150 21.53 3.92 -1.84
C ALA A 150 21.52 5.05 -2.88
N ARG A 151 21.55 4.72 -4.18
CA ARG A 151 21.45 5.70 -5.27
C ARG A 151 20.11 6.45 -5.29
N ILE A 152 19.01 5.77 -4.93
CA ILE A 152 17.70 6.41 -4.77
C ILE A 152 17.77 7.46 -3.66
N TRP A 153 18.34 7.09 -2.52
CA TRP A 153 18.49 7.99 -1.36
C TRP A 153 19.31 9.23 -1.70
N GLU A 154 20.51 9.05 -2.27
CA GLU A 154 21.38 10.15 -2.67
C GLU A 154 20.69 11.08 -3.68
N SER A 155 20.00 10.51 -4.68
CA SER A 155 19.25 11.30 -5.66
C SER A 155 18.18 12.16 -5.00
N LEU A 156 17.46 11.63 -4.00
CA LEU A 156 16.43 12.35 -3.26
C LEU A 156 16.99 13.46 -2.38
N GLN A 157 18.14 13.25 -1.75
CA GLN A 157 18.83 14.31 -1.01
C GLN A 157 19.19 15.48 -1.94
N ASN A 158 19.57 15.19 -3.18
CA ASN A 158 19.94 16.20 -4.16
C ASN A 158 18.73 16.90 -4.80
N CYS A 159 17.64 16.18 -5.11
CA CYS A 159 16.50 16.75 -5.83
C CYS A 159 15.33 17.21 -4.94
N ALA A 160 15.21 16.66 -3.73
CA ALA A 160 14.10 16.93 -2.83
C ALA A 160 14.52 16.83 -1.33
N PRO A 161 15.53 17.60 -0.88
CA PRO A 161 16.10 17.49 0.47
C PRO A 161 15.09 17.76 1.60
N HIS A 162 14.09 18.61 1.33
CA HIS A 162 13.02 18.95 2.27
C HIS A 162 11.70 18.22 1.95
N GLY A 163 11.76 17.22 1.07
CA GLY A 163 10.61 16.42 0.67
C GLY A 163 10.11 15.53 1.80
N THR A 164 8.78 15.32 1.85
CA THR A 164 8.19 14.34 2.76
C THR A 164 8.33 12.93 2.18
N ILE A 165 8.82 11.99 2.97
CA ILE A 165 8.93 10.57 2.58
C ILE A 165 7.56 9.90 2.67
N THR A 166 7.16 9.18 1.62
CA THR A 166 5.93 8.38 1.65
C THR A 166 6.18 7.06 2.38
N PRO A 167 5.15 6.44 3.00
CA PRO A 167 5.33 5.13 3.64
C PRO A 167 5.94 4.07 2.71
N LYS A 168 5.57 4.07 1.41
CA LYS A 168 6.16 3.14 0.42
C LYS A 168 7.65 3.37 0.21
N LEU A 169 8.08 4.63 0.17
CA LEU A 169 9.48 4.97 0.01
C LEU A 169 10.30 4.64 1.26
N HIS A 170 9.74 4.87 2.45
CA HIS A 170 10.34 4.42 3.72
C HIS A 170 10.50 2.90 3.77
N MET A 171 9.46 2.14 3.38
CA MET A 171 9.56 0.68 3.28
C MET A 171 10.69 0.25 2.35
N LEU A 172 10.83 0.89 1.19
CA LEU A 172 11.91 0.61 0.24
C LEU A 172 13.29 0.85 0.85
N MET A 173 13.48 1.96 1.55
CA MET A 173 14.79 2.36 2.08
C MET A 173 15.24 1.55 3.29
N GLU A 174 14.32 1.26 4.21
CA GLU A 174 14.68 0.72 5.53
C GLU A 174 14.39 -0.78 5.68
N HIS A 175 13.36 -1.29 5.00
CA HIS A 175 12.80 -2.61 5.32
C HIS A 175 13.00 -3.65 4.23
N VAL A 176 13.28 -3.24 2.99
CA VAL A 176 13.48 -4.18 1.88
C VAL A 176 14.74 -5.01 2.06
N MET A 177 15.89 -4.40 2.40
CA MET A 177 17.13 -5.17 2.55
C MET A 177 17.10 -6.17 3.70
N PRO A 178 16.62 -5.85 4.91
CA PRO A 178 16.42 -6.86 5.96
C PRO A 178 15.56 -8.03 5.50
N PHE A 179 14.42 -7.73 4.87
CA PHE A 179 13.50 -8.75 4.36
C PHE A 179 14.14 -9.64 3.28
N VAL A 180 14.83 -9.05 2.32
CA VAL A 180 15.50 -9.77 1.23
C VAL A 180 16.66 -10.61 1.76
N LYS A 181 17.44 -10.10 2.72
CA LYS A 181 18.55 -10.84 3.32
C LYS A 181 18.04 -12.10 4.04
N GLU A 182 16.88 -12.01 4.70
CA GLU A 182 16.23 -13.13 5.39
C GLU A 182 15.56 -14.14 4.42
N HIS A 183 14.76 -13.66 3.48
CA HIS A 183 13.89 -14.53 2.68
C HIS A 183 14.41 -14.81 1.26
N LYS A 184 15.48 -14.14 0.83
CA LYS A 184 16.07 -14.22 -0.51
C LYS A 184 15.08 -13.95 -1.63
N THR A 185 14.01 -13.20 -1.36
CA THR A 185 12.99 -12.85 -2.34
C THR A 185 12.38 -11.51 -1.98
N TRP A 186 11.86 -10.81 -2.99
CA TRP A 186 11.02 -9.63 -2.77
C TRP A 186 9.70 -9.74 -3.54
N ALA A 187 9.73 -10.13 -4.82
CA ALA A 187 8.51 -10.13 -5.63
C ALA A 187 7.55 -11.29 -5.32
N LYS A 188 8.02 -12.42 -4.75
CA LYS A 188 7.12 -13.56 -4.43
C LYS A 188 6.01 -13.22 -3.43
N THR A 189 6.21 -12.20 -2.59
CA THR A 189 5.20 -11.75 -1.60
C THR A 189 4.32 -10.63 -2.12
N CYS A 190 4.48 -10.22 -3.38
CA CYS A 190 3.65 -9.17 -3.96
C CYS A 190 2.26 -9.68 -4.36
N GLU A 191 1.31 -8.76 -4.43
CA GLU A 191 -0.11 -9.07 -4.74
C GLU A 191 -0.37 -9.21 -6.25
N GLN A 192 0.66 -9.17 -7.11
CA GLN A 192 0.49 -9.19 -8.57
C GLN A 192 -0.17 -10.48 -9.08
N SER A 193 0.12 -11.62 -8.47
CA SER A 193 -0.53 -12.89 -8.80
C SER A 193 -2.03 -12.86 -8.50
N ILE A 194 -2.41 -12.22 -7.39
CA ILE A 194 -3.81 -12.04 -6.97
C ILE A 194 -4.53 -11.09 -7.94
N GLU A 195 -3.89 -9.99 -8.34
CA GLU A 195 -4.44 -9.06 -9.34
C GLU A 195 -4.65 -9.73 -10.71
N ALA A 196 -3.68 -10.55 -11.14
CA ALA A 196 -3.80 -11.33 -12.37
C ALA A 196 -4.97 -12.33 -12.29
N PHE A 197 -5.12 -13.03 -11.16
CA PHE A 197 -6.23 -13.92 -10.90
C PHE A 197 -7.57 -13.17 -10.92
N HIS A 198 -7.67 -11.99 -10.29
CA HIS A 198 -8.86 -11.15 -10.34
C HIS A 198 -9.26 -10.78 -11.77
N ALA A 199 -8.29 -10.50 -12.65
CA ALA A 199 -8.56 -10.22 -14.05
C ALA A 199 -9.16 -11.44 -14.79
N VAL A 200 -8.65 -12.65 -14.53
CA VAL A 200 -9.22 -13.91 -15.07
C VAL A 200 -10.65 -14.10 -14.55
N PHE A 201 -10.84 -13.96 -13.23
CA PHE A 201 -12.15 -14.11 -12.60
C PHE A 201 -13.18 -13.13 -13.18
N ASN A 202 -12.82 -11.87 -13.36
CA ASN A 202 -13.71 -10.85 -13.92
C ASN A 202 -14.11 -11.16 -15.38
N ARG A 203 -13.18 -11.68 -16.20
CA ARG A 203 -13.51 -12.14 -17.57
C ARG A 203 -14.52 -13.27 -17.55
N LEU A 204 -14.36 -14.24 -16.64
CA LEU A 204 -15.30 -15.36 -16.50
C LEU A 204 -16.66 -14.89 -15.97
N LYS A 205 -16.68 -13.94 -15.05
CA LYS A 205 -17.91 -13.31 -14.54
C LYS A 205 -18.70 -12.64 -15.68
N ILE A 206 -18.02 -11.93 -16.58
CA ILE A 206 -18.65 -11.34 -17.78
C ILE A 206 -19.18 -12.44 -18.70
N ARG A 207 -18.42 -13.52 -18.93
CA ARG A 207 -18.84 -14.65 -19.75
C ARG A 207 -20.11 -15.32 -19.21
N GLN A 208 -20.22 -15.46 -17.89
CA GLN A 208 -21.36 -16.10 -17.22
C GLN A 208 -22.45 -15.10 -16.78
N ARG A 209 -22.44 -13.87 -17.32
CA ARG A 209 -23.38 -12.80 -16.91
C ARG A 209 -24.86 -13.14 -17.11
N SER A 210 -25.17 -14.03 -18.06
CA SER A 210 -26.53 -14.49 -18.37
C SER A 210 -27.08 -15.48 -17.34
N THR A 211 -26.24 -16.02 -16.46
CA THR A 211 -26.68 -16.91 -15.38
C THR A 211 -27.20 -16.07 -14.21
N VAL A 212 -28.52 -16.00 -14.05
CA VAL A 212 -29.19 -15.20 -13.02
C VAL A 212 -28.93 -15.71 -11.60
N GLU A 213 -28.89 -17.03 -11.42
CA GLU A 213 -28.64 -17.64 -10.12
C GLU A 213 -27.15 -17.54 -9.74
N LYS A 214 -26.85 -16.75 -8.72
CA LYS A 214 -25.46 -16.48 -8.27
C LYS A 214 -24.68 -17.74 -7.92
N LYS A 215 -25.31 -18.71 -7.24
CA LYS A 215 -24.64 -19.96 -6.85
C LYS A 215 -24.20 -20.74 -8.09
N LYS A 216 -25.10 -20.91 -9.05
CA LYS A 216 -24.82 -21.56 -10.33
C LYS A 216 -23.76 -20.79 -11.13
N GLN A 217 -23.84 -19.46 -11.17
CA GLN A 217 -22.83 -18.62 -11.83
C GLN A 217 -21.43 -18.82 -11.24
N LEU A 218 -21.30 -18.81 -9.91
CA LEU A 218 -20.03 -19.05 -9.23
C LEU A 218 -19.52 -20.48 -9.46
N THR A 219 -20.39 -21.48 -9.45
CA THR A 219 -20.02 -22.87 -9.78
C THR A 219 -19.46 -22.97 -11.20
N LEU A 220 -20.07 -22.29 -12.18
CA LEU A 220 -19.57 -22.28 -13.56
C LEU A 220 -18.23 -21.55 -13.70
N ILE A 221 -18.04 -20.44 -12.98
CA ILE A 221 -16.76 -19.72 -12.93
C ILE A 221 -15.69 -20.63 -12.31
N PHE A 222 -15.96 -21.27 -11.18
CA PHE A 222 -15.02 -22.15 -10.49
C PHE A 222 -14.63 -23.35 -11.35
N ARG A 223 -15.60 -24.00 -12.01
CA ARG A 223 -15.31 -25.07 -12.98
C ARG A 223 -14.42 -24.58 -14.12
N SER A 224 -14.68 -23.38 -14.63
CA SER A 224 -13.84 -22.78 -15.69
C SER A 224 -12.42 -22.50 -15.20
N LEU A 225 -12.23 -22.05 -13.95
CA LEU A 225 -10.93 -21.83 -13.35
C LEU A 225 -10.15 -23.14 -13.18
N LEU A 226 -10.82 -24.22 -12.76
CA LEU A 226 -10.22 -25.56 -12.67
C LEU A 226 -9.77 -26.06 -14.05
N TYR A 227 -10.59 -25.92 -15.09
CA TYR A 227 -10.21 -26.33 -16.46
C TYR A 227 -9.04 -25.53 -17.04
N LEU A 228 -8.86 -24.29 -16.59
CA LEU A 228 -7.75 -23.43 -17.00
C LEU A 228 -6.48 -23.63 -16.15
N ASN A 229 -6.48 -24.61 -15.24
CA ASN A 229 -5.43 -24.87 -14.26
C ASN A 229 -5.02 -23.63 -13.45
N GLN A 230 -5.96 -22.71 -13.17
CA GLN A 230 -5.67 -21.48 -12.42
C GLN A 230 -5.76 -21.66 -10.89
N VAL A 231 -6.04 -22.87 -10.42
CA VAL A 231 -6.33 -23.19 -9.00
C VAL A 231 -5.57 -24.45 -8.55
N ALA A 232 -4.84 -25.12 -9.44
CA ALA A 232 -4.28 -26.46 -9.21
C ALA A 232 -2.74 -26.52 -9.15
N ASP A 233 -2.07 -25.36 -9.06
CA ASP A 233 -0.60 -25.26 -8.89
C ASP A 233 -0.25 -24.78 -7.47
#